data_AF-A0A7Z9D617-F1
#
_entry.id   AF-A0A7Z9D617-F1
#
_cell.length_a   1.000
_cell.length_b   1.000
_cell.length_c   1.000
_cell.angle_alpha   90.00
_cell.angle_beta   90.00
_cell.angle_gamma   90.00
#
_symmetry.space_group_name_H-M   'P 1'
#
loop_
_entity.id
_entity.type
_entity.pdbx_description
1 polymer ?
#
loop_
_entity_poly.entity_id
_entity_poly.type
_entity_poly.pdbx_seq_one_letter_code
_entity_poly.pdbx_strand_id
1 'polypeptide(L)'
;MKTMYKRYASLPERFCIADGVKISGTESGIVVFVPARSAYFQGNSTTEHILDLVEQGRRNSEIIDSFIRQYTQSDPDEIREDLEGTLRELWTMGVLEKGEDHG
;
A
#
# COMPACT_ATOMS: atom_id res chain seq x y z
N MET A 1 23.92 -14.68 -12.12
CA MET A 1 24.11 -13.24 -11.83
C MET A 1 23.56 -12.97 -10.44
N LYS A 2 24.35 -12.40 -9.51
CA LYS A 2 23.85 -12.02 -8.18
C LYS A 2 23.22 -10.63 -8.32
N THR A 3 21.90 -10.56 -8.41
CA THR A 3 21.16 -9.31 -8.27
C THR A 3 21.45 -8.74 -6.88
N MET A 4 22.04 -7.55 -6.84
CA MET A 4 22.16 -6.77 -5.62
C MET A 4 20.75 -6.45 -5.13
N TYR A 5 20.26 -7.19 -4.14
CA TYR A 5 19.12 -6.78 -3.35
C TYR A 5 19.50 -5.44 -2.69
N LYS A 6 19.02 -4.32 -3.25
CA LYS A 6 18.98 -3.06 -2.52
C LYS A 6 18.20 -3.35 -1.24
N ARG A 7 18.90 -3.38 -0.10
CA ARG A 7 18.27 -3.51 1.22
C ARG A 7 17.48 -2.24 1.49
N TYR A 8 16.27 -2.18 0.96
CA TYR A 8 15.30 -1.19 1.38
C TYR A 8 14.98 -1.45 2.86
N ALA A 9 14.76 -0.38 3.63
CA ALA A 9 14.30 -0.51 5.01
C ALA A 9 13.03 -1.37 5.02
N SER A 10 12.92 -2.31 5.97
CA SER A 10 11.74 -3.16 6.07
C SER A 10 10.48 -2.30 6.21
N LEU A 11 9.40 -2.69 5.52
CA LEU A 11 8.10 -2.06 5.75
C LEU A 11 7.70 -2.29 7.23
N PRO A 12 6.97 -1.34 7.84
CA PRO A 12 6.21 -1.60 9.05
C PRO A 12 5.41 -2.90 8.98
N GLU A 13 5.07 -3.50 10.11
CA GLU A 13 4.18 -4.66 10.13
C GLU A 13 2.77 -4.28 9.67
N ARG A 14 2.32 -3.08 10.05
CA ARG A 14 1.03 -2.50 9.70
C ARG A 14 1.20 -1.03 9.32
N PHE A 15 0.38 -0.58 8.39
CA PHE A 15 0.14 0.83 8.11
C PHE A 15 -1.24 1.26 8.61
N CYS A 16 -1.40 2.57 8.81
CA CYS A 16 -2.69 3.24 8.81
C CYS A 16 -2.67 4.36 7.77
N ILE A 17 -3.85 4.82 7.35
CA ILE A 17 -3.97 6.03 6.54
C ILE A 17 -3.54 7.21 7.40
N ALA A 18 -2.64 8.05 6.88
CA ALA A 18 -2.10 9.18 7.61
C ALA A 18 -3.17 10.23 7.92
N ASP A 19 -3.03 10.91 9.06
CA ASP A 19 -4.02 11.88 9.52
C ASP A 19 -4.29 12.99 8.48
N GLY A 20 -5.58 13.31 8.32
CA GLY A 20 -6.07 14.32 7.38
C GLY A 20 -6.05 13.91 5.90
N VAL A 21 -5.48 12.77 5.52
CA VAL A 21 -5.57 12.25 4.13
C VAL A 21 -7.04 12.06 3.76
N LYS A 22 -7.42 12.56 2.58
CA LYS A 22 -8.80 12.41 2.06
C LYS A 22 -8.77 11.55 0.81
N ILE A 23 -9.63 10.54 0.78
CA ILE A 23 -9.77 9.62 -0.35
C ILE A 23 -11.18 9.78 -0.92
N SER A 24 -11.28 9.93 -2.24
CA SER A 24 -12.55 10.02 -2.95
C SER A 24 -12.55 9.03 -4.12
N GLY A 25 -13.62 8.24 -4.23
CA GLY A 25 -13.85 7.36 -5.37
C GLY A 25 -14.13 8.11 -6.67
N THR A 26 -13.71 7.51 -7.78
CA THR A 26 -13.94 7.96 -9.16
C THR A 26 -14.32 6.77 -10.05
N GLU A 27 -14.76 7.01 -11.29
CA GLU A 27 -15.09 5.92 -12.22
C GLU A 27 -13.90 5.01 -12.57
N SER A 28 -12.66 5.45 -12.35
CA SER A 28 -11.44 4.73 -12.73
C SER A 28 -10.54 4.32 -11.55
N GLY A 29 -11.03 4.45 -10.31
CA GLY A 29 -10.26 4.21 -9.09
C GLY A 29 -10.49 5.35 -8.09
N ILE A 30 -9.42 5.91 -7.53
CA ILE A 30 -9.50 6.92 -6.47
C ILE A 30 -8.68 8.18 -6.77
N VAL A 31 -9.08 9.29 -6.16
CA VAL A 31 -8.25 10.48 -5.99
C VAL A 31 -7.94 10.63 -4.51
N VAL A 32 -6.66 10.81 -4.20
CA VAL A 32 -6.19 10.97 -2.82
C VAL A 32 -5.56 12.35 -2.66
N PHE A 33 -6.02 13.08 -1.64
CA PHE A 33 -5.44 14.33 -1.20
C PHE A 33 -4.58 14.09 0.04
N VAL A 34 -3.33 14.56 0.00
CA VAL A 34 -2.38 14.50 1.13
C VAL A 34 -2.10 15.92 1.61
N PRO A 35 -2.76 16.38 2.70
CA PRO A 35 -2.65 17.76 3.17
C PRO A 35 -1.22 18.14 3.56
N ALA A 36 -0.48 17.24 4.20
CA ALA A 36 0.91 17.47 4.63
C ALA A 36 1.85 17.81 3.48
N ARG A 37 1.48 17.46 2.24
CA ARG A 37 2.25 17.72 1.02
C ARG A 37 1.57 18.69 0.07
N SER A 38 0.36 19.16 0.39
CA SER A 38 -0.48 19.95 -0.51
C SER A 38 -0.60 19.33 -1.90
N ALA A 39 -0.75 18.01 -1.97
CA ALA A 39 -0.66 17.24 -3.22
C ALA A 39 -1.87 16.32 -3.41
N TYR A 40 -2.17 16.04 -4.67
CA TYR A 40 -3.15 15.05 -5.09
C TYR A 40 -2.47 14.01 -5.98
N PHE A 41 -2.93 12.77 -5.91
CA PHE A 41 -2.58 11.74 -6.88
C PHE A 41 -3.79 10.85 -7.18
N GLN A 42 -3.76 10.22 -8.34
CA GLN A 42 -4.79 9.29 -8.78
C GLN A 42 -4.30 7.86 -8.54
N GLY A 43 -5.07 7.08 -7.79
CA GLY A 43 -4.86 5.65 -7.61
C GLY A 43 -5.79 4.86 -8.52
N ASN A 44 -5.33 3.71 -8.98
CA ASN A 44 -6.17 2.73 -9.69
C ASN A 44 -6.94 1.84 -8.70
N SER A 45 -7.71 0.88 -9.21
CA SER A 45 -8.47 -0.09 -8.41
C SER A 45 -7.59 -0.93 -7.45
N THR A 46 -6.34 -1.23 -7.83
CA THR A 46 -5.38 -1.89 -6.93
C THR A 46 -5.05 -1.01 -5.74
N THR A 47 -4.80 0.28 -5.97
CA THR A 47 -4.50 1.25 -4.91
C THR A 47 -5.70 1.43 -3.98
N GLU A 48 -6.91 1.53 -4.54
CA GLU A 48 -8.16 1.56 -3.79
C GLU A 48 -8.29 0.34 -2.88
N HIS A 49 -8.13 -0.87 -3.42
CA HIS A 49 -8.24 -2.09 -2.63
C HIS A 49 -7.18 -2.20 -1.53
N ILE A 50 -5.95 -1.74 -1.78
CA ILE A 50 -4.90 -1.65 -0.75
C ILE A 50 -5.34 -0.73 0.38
N LEU A 51 -5.84 0.48 0.07
CA LEU A 51 -6.24 1.45 1.09
C LEU A 51 -7.44 0.96 1.91
N ASP A 52 -8.40 0.27 1.30
CA ASP A 52 -9.52 -0.36 2.02
C ASP A 52 -9.03 -1.41 3.04
N LEU A 53 -8.03 -2.23 2.68
CA LEU A 53 -7.49 -3.24 3.58
C LEU A 53 -6.64 -2.62 4.70
N VAL A 54 -5.93 -1.52 4.40
CA VAL A 54 -5.24 -0.72 5.42
C VAL A 54 -6.23 -0.10 6.40
N GLU A 55 -7.35 0.45 5.92
CA GLU A 55 -8.41 1.02 6.76
C GLU A 55 -9.05 -0.04 7.69
N GLN A 56 -9.17 -1.28 7.22
CA GLN A 56 -9.58 -2.43 8.04
C GLN A 56 -8.52 -2.87 9.08
N GLY A 57 -7.34 -2.23 9.12
CA GLY A 57 -6.26 -2.57 10.03
C GLY A 57 -5.57 -3.89 9.70
N ARG A 58 -5.58 -4.33 8.43
CA ARG A 58 -4.85 -5.54 8.03
C ARG A 58 -3.35 -5.34 8.15
N ARG A 59 -2.62 -6.40 8.50
CA ARG A 59 -1.15 -6.40 8.45
C ARG A 59 -0.69 -6.41 6.99
N ASN A 60 0.48 -5.85 6.72
CA ASN A 60 1.03 -5.78 5.36
C ASN A 60 1.17 -7.19 4.74
N SER A 61 1.52 -8.20 5.53
CA SER A 61 1.55 -9.59 5.08
C SER A 61 0.18 -10.13 4.69
N GLU A 62 -0.88 -9.78 5.44
CA GLU A 62 -2.25 -10.22 5.14
C GLU A 62 -2.80 -9.57 3.87
N ILE A 63 -2.44 -8.30 3.64
CA ILE A 63 -2.73 -7.58 2.40
C ILE A 63 -2.07 -8.30 1.24
N ILE A 64 -0.76 -8.52 1.29
CA ILE A 64 -0.03 -9.20 0.21
C ILE A 64 -0.60 -10.59 -0.06
N ASP A 65 -0.86 -11.37 0.99
CA ASP A 65 -1.43 -12.71 0.87
C ASP A 65 -2.83 -12.71 0.23
N SER A 66 -3.65 -11.66 0.45
CA SER A 66 -4.98 -11.56 -0.17
C SER A 66 -4.88 -11.41 -1.69
N PHE A 67 -3.94 -10.60 -2.17
CA PHE A 67 -3.70 -10.43 -3.60
C PHE A 67 -3.10 -11.69 -4.23
N ILE A 68 -2.14 -12.36 -3.59
CA ILE A 68 -1.58 -13.63 -4.08
C ILE A 68 -2.68 -14.68 -4.27
N ARG A 69 -3.63 -14.75 -3.33
CA ARG A 69 -4.77 -15.68 -3.43
C ARG A 69 -5.77 -15.31 -4.51
N GLN A 70 -5.90 -14.02 -4.83
CA GLN A 70 -6.79 -13.53 -5.88
C GLN A 70 -6.21 -13.75 -7.28
N TYR A 71 -4.89 -13.59 -7.44
CA TYR A 71 -4.19 -13.67 -8.73
C TYR A 71 -3.36 -14.95 -8.85
N THR A 72 -4.01 -16.11 -8.76
CA THR A 72 -3.35 -17.43 -8.74
C THR A 72 -2.61 -17.81 -10.03
N GLN A 73 -2.77 -17.03 -11.11
CA GLN A 73 -2.13 -17.25 -12.40
C GLN A 73 -0.80 -16.48 -12.55
N SER A 74 -0.51 -15.57 -11.63
CA SER A 74 0.71 -14.76 -11.60
C SER A 74 1.71 -15.34 -10.60
N ASP A 75 2.99 -15.01 -10.76
CA ASP A 75 4.03 -15.43 -9.82
C ASP A 75 3.81 -14.75 -8.45
N PRO A 76 3.65 -15.52 -7.35
CA PRO A 76 3.48 -14.95 -6.02
C PRO A 76 4.62 -14.02 -5.57
N ASP A 77 5.85 -14.28 -6.04
CA ASP A 77 7.00 -13.46 -5.67
C ASP A 77 6.98 -12.12 -6.42
N GLU A 78 6.56 -12.10 -7.70
CA GLU A 78 6.34 -10.86 -8.45
C GLU A 78 5.22 -10.01 -7.81
N ILE A 79 4.10 -10.63 -7.45
CA ILE A 79 2.99 -9.94 -6.75
C ILE A 79 3.51 -9.31 -5.45
N ARG A 80 4.31 -10.05 -4.68
CA ARG A 80 4.86 -9.56 -3.42
C ARG A 80 5.75 -8.35 -3.65
N GLU A 81 6.70 -8.42 -4.60
CA GLU A 81 7.60 -7.30 -4.89
C GLU A 81 6.83 -6.05 -5.35
N ASP A 82 5.82 -6.21 -6.22
CA ASP A 82 4.99 -5.12 -6.71
C ASP A 82 4.17 -4.46 -5.60
N LEU A 83 3.56 -5.26 -4.71
CA LEU A 83 2.75 -4.74 -3.61
C LEU A 83 3.60 -4.10 -2.52
N GLU A 84 4.75 -4.67 -2.18
CA GLU A 84 5.71 -4.05 -1.27
C GLU A 84 6.23 -2.71 -1.84
N GLY A 85 6.48 -2.65 -3.14
CA GLY A 85 6.82 -1.43 -3.86
C GLY A 85 5.72 -0.38 -3.74
N THR A 86 4.48 -0.77 -4.00
CA THR A 86 3.30 0.11 -3.92
C THR A 86 3.08 0.64 -2.49
N LEU A 87 3.10 -0.23 -1.47
CA LEU A 87 2.99 0.15 -0.07
C LEU A 87 4.08 1.14 0.36
N ARG A 88 5.32 0.92 -0.12
CA ARG A 88 6.44 1.83 0.12
C ARG A 88 6.24 3.18 -0.54
N GLU A 89 5.72 3.22 -1.75
CA GLU A 89 5.42 4.45 -2.46
C GLU A 89 4.36 5.26 -1.70
N LEU A 90 3.24 4.63 -1.33
CA LEU A 90 2.18 5.27 -0.55
C LEU A 90 2.68 5.81 0.79
N TRP A 91 3.55 5.07 1.48
CA TRP A 91 4.20 5.54 2.70
C TRP A 91 5.13 6.73 2.45
N THR A 92 5.99 6.66 1.43
CA THR A 92 6.89 7.75 1.03
C THR A 92 6.11 9.00 0.61
N MET A 93 4.94 8.80 0.01
CA MET A 93 4.06 9.88 -0.41
C MET A 93 3.29 10.53 0.75
N GLY A 94 3.40 10.00 1.97
CA GLY A 94 2.67 10.50 3.14
C GLY A 94 1.19 10.15 3.15
N VAL A 95 0.80 9.13 2.38
CA VAL A 95 -0.56 8.58 2.35
C VAL A 95 -0.77 7.64 3.52
N LEU A 96 0.25 6.82 3.76
CA LEU A 96 0.31 5.87 4.84
C LEU A 96 1.29 6.36 5.90
N GLU A 97 1.04 5.98 7.14
CA GLU A 97 1.98 6.11 8.24
C GLU A 97 2.04 4.81 9.03
N LYS A 98 3.09 4.67 9.85
CA LYS A 98 3.28 3.45 10.65
C LYS A 98 2.09 3.28 11.59
N GLY A 99 1.36 2.16 11.44
CA GLY A 99 0.29 1.80 12.36
C GLY A 99 0.84 1.33 13.70
N GLU A 100 0.12 1.61 14.78
CA GLU A 100 0.46 1.07 16.10
C GLU A 100 0.13 -0.42 16.19
N ASP A 101 1.04 -1.19 16.79
CA ASP A 101 0.76 -2.57 17.17
C ASP A 101 -0.07 -2.55 18.46
N HIS A 102 -1.39 -2.70 18.32
CA HIS A 102 -2.19 -3.19 19.43
C HIS A 102 -1.96 -4.71 19.53
N GLY A 103 -0.94 -5.07 20.32
CA GLY A 103 -0.67 -6.44 20.75
C GLY A 103 -1.77 -6.99 21.67
#